data_AF-A0A954VCM3-F1
#
_entry.id   AF-A0A954VCM3-F1
#
_cell.length_a   1.000
_cell.length_b   1.000
_cell.length_c   1.000
_cell.angle_alpha   90.00
_cell.angle_beta   90.00
_cell.angle_gamma   90.00
#
_symmetry.space_group_name_H-M   'P 1'
#
loop_
_entity.id
_entity.type
_entity.pdbx_description
1 polymer ?
#
loop_
_entity_poly.entity_id
_entity_poly.type
_entity_poly.pdbx_seq_one_letter_code
_entity_poly.pdbx_strand_id
1 'polypeptide(L)'
;MTVWTESQITTAGRMAVSLSLLSTFALALASYIGILPDTHEINLKRKGSLCETLAVNCSLLAQRGDTSGVSESLRAFVDRNDDVLSACLRDSNDHVIAEFGDHQEFWRLERGAKSTQDNIYVPITGNGKRWGTVEVSFTAQQGMWKSILGHPVVSVSIVCICVNIILFRLFMGRLLRYLDPSTSVPAHVRTTLDTFAEGVVVLDNDQRIVLANKSFMQYVGKPVSDLLGSSVDDLPWQFEADSTEPPWTPISGDAPRTGERLTLTTGTSERRTFLVNASPIIADDGARRGTIASFDDITQMERKKSELSTMLVDLQTSREELTRRNQELHFLATRDSLTGCMNRRTFFESFDHLWQNSRRAQTPLSCIMVDVDHFKSV
;
A
#
# COMPACT_ATOMS: atom_id res chain seq x y z
N MET A 1 -10.15 10.42 15.58
CA MET A 1 -10.02 8.93 15.50
C MET A 1 -8.75 8.55 14.74
N THR A 2 -7.60 8.76 15.39
CA THR A 2 -6.21 8.64 14.89
C THR A 2 -5.54 7.39 15.45
N VAL A 3 -6.04 6.20 15.11
CA VAL A 3 -5.53 4.94 15.70
C VAL A 3 -5.10 3.90 14.65
N TRP A 4 -5.31 4.14 13.35
CA TRP A 4 -5.27 3.03 12.36
C TRP A 4 -3.99 2.86 11.54
N THR A 5 -2.99 3.75 11.61
CA THR A 5 -1.75 3.62 10.82
C THR A 5 -0.49 3.37 11.68
N GLU A 6 -0.36 4.02 12.83
CA GLU A 6 0.76 3.71 13.76
C GLU A 6 0.56 2.37 14.48
N SER A 7 -0.68 1.95 14.76
CA SER A 7 -0.94 0.72 15.52
C SER A 7 -0.69 -0.55 14.72
N GLN A 8 -0.91 -0.57 13.41
CA GLN A 8 -0.68 -1.78 12.61
C GLN A 8 0.80 -2.01 12.30
N ILE A 9 1.57 -0.95 12.02
CA ILE A 9 3.04 -1.07 11.86
C ILE A 9 3.69 -1.45 13.19
N THR A 10 3.21 -0.93 14.32
CA THR A 10 3.66 -1.37 15.65
C THR A 10 3.18 -2.78 16.00
N THR A 11 1.97 -3.20 15.60
CA THR A 11 1.48 -4.58 15.85
C THR A 11 2.25 -5.58 14.99
N ALA A 12 2.46 -5.29 13.71
CA ALA A 12 3.30 -6.09 12.82
C ALA A 12 4.76 -6.11 13.29
N GLY A 13 5.29 -4.96 13.73
CA GLY A 13 6.61 -4.86 14.35
C GLY A 13 6.72 -5.70 15.64
N ARG A 14 5.69 -5.67 16.50
CA ARG A 14 5.61 -6.51 17.70
C ARG A 14 5.53 -8.00 17.36
N MET A 15 4.79 -8.38 16.32
CA MET A 15 4.74 -9.76 15.83
C MET A 15 6.10 -10.20 15.27
N ALA A 16 6.77 -9.37 14.48
CA ALA A 16 8.12 -9.63 13.96
C ALA A 16 9.13 -9.82 15.09
N VAL A 17 9.12 -8.94 16.08
CA VAL A 17 9.98 -9.04 17.27
C VAL A 17 9.66 -10.31 18.05
N SER A 18 8.38 -10.66 18.23
CA SER A 18 7.99 -11.89 18.93
C SER A 18 8.45 -13.16 18.21
N LEU A 19 8.37 -13.20 16.87
CA LEU A 19 8.81 -14.34 16.07
C LEU A 19 10.34 -14.46 16.08
N SER A 20 11.04 -13.34 15.97
CA SER A 20 12.50 -13.31 16.11
C SER A 20 12.94 -13.78 17.48
N LEU A 21 12.30 -13.29 18.56
CA LEU A 21 12.57 -13.74 19.93
C LEU A 21 12.30 -15.23 20.13
N LEU A 22 11.19 -15.74 19.57
CA LEU A 22 10.86 -17.17 19.62
C LEU A 22 11.92 -18.02 18.89
N SER A 23 12.39 -17.57 17.72
CA SER A 23 13.43 -18.27 16.96
C SER A 23 14.78 -18.29 17.70
N THR A 24 15.16 -17.15 18.30
CA THR A 24 16.38 -17.06 19.12
C THR A 24 16.27 -17.90 20.39
N PHE A 25 15.09 -17.94 21.01
CA PHE A 25 14.84 -18.80 22.17
C PHE A 25 14.94 -20.28 21.81
N ALA A 26 14.41 -20.69 20.66
CA ALA A 26 14.54 -22.07 20.17
C ALA A 26 16.01 -22.46 19.93
N LEU A 27 16.82 -21.56 19.36
CA LEU A 27 18.26 -21.77 19.18
C LEU A 27 19.01 -21.86 20.51
N ALA A 28 18.69 -20.99 21.47
CA ALA A 28 19.26 -21.04 22.82
C ALA A 28 18.89 -22.34 23.55
N LEU A 29 17.63 -22.78 23.41
CA LEU A 29 17.15 -24.03 23.97
C LEU A 29 17.84 -25.25 23.32
N ALA A 30 18.02 -25.24 22.00
CA ALA A 30 18.76 -26.29 21.29
C ALA A 30 20.24 -26.36 21.73
N SER A 31 20.85 -25.20 21.99
CA SER A 31 22.19 -25.12 22.59
C SER A 31 22.20 -25.68 24.02
N TYR A 32 21.20 -25.35 24.83
CA TYR A 32 21.11 -25.80 26.23
C TYR A 32 20.89 -27.31 26.35
N ILE A 33 20.10 -27.91 25.45
CA ILE A 33 19.85 -29.36 25.39
C ILE A 33 21.09 -30.13 24.89
N GLY A 34 22.11 -29.43 24.38
CA GLY A 34 23.34 -30.05 23.88
C GLY A 34 23.22 -30.62 22.48
N ILE A 35 22.24 -30.16 21.69
CA ILE A 35 22.12 -30.51 20.26
C ILE A 35 23.27 -29.86 19.47
N LEU A 36 23.73 -28.69 19.91
CA LEU A 36 24.88 -28.01 19.34
C LEU A 36 26.15 -28.43 20.10
N PRO A 37 27.23 -28.82 19.39
CA PRO A 37 28.47 -29.27 20.02
C PRO A 37 29.10 -28.17 20.88
N ASP A 38 29.49 -28.49 22.12
CA ASP A 38 30.19 -27.55 22.99
C ASP A 38 31.62 -27.32 22.48
N THR A 39 31.84 -26.13 21.93
CA THR A 39 33.16 -25.72 21.41
C THR A 39 34.24 -25.71 22.48
N HIS A 40 33.88 -25.51 23.75
CA HIS A 40 34.84 -25.52 24.86
C HIS A 40 35.33 -26.93 25.16
N GLU A 41 34.44 -27.92 25.15
CA GLU A 41 34.79 -29.32 25.37
C GLU A 41 35.63 -29.88 24.21
N ILE A 42 35.28 -29.52 22.96
CA ILE A 42 36.04 -29.91 21.76
C ILE A 42 37.46 -29.33 21.80
N ASN A 43 37.62 -28.07 22.17
CA ASN A 43 38.93 -27.44 22.26
C ASN A 43 39.79 -28.01 23.39
N LEU A 44 39.21 -28.32 24.55
CA LEU A 44 39.93 -28.94 25.67
C LEU A 44 40.39 -30.37 25.30
N LYS A 45 39.53 -31.16 24.65
CA LYS A 45 39.92 -32.49 24.11
C LYS A 45 41.04 -32.40 23.08
N ARG A 46 40.96 -31.43 22.16
CA ARG A 46 42.01 -31.17 21.16
C ARG A 46 43.35 -30.83 21.81
N LYS A 47 43.37 -29.85 22.73
CA LYS A 47 44.58 -29.45 23.46
C LYS A 47 45.14 -30.59 24.31
N GLY A 48 44.26 -31.35 24.98
CA GLY A 48 44.64 -32.54 25.76
C GLY A 48 45.35 -33.60 24.92
N SER A 49 44.85 -33.91 23.72
CA SER A 49 45.46 -34.88 22.80
C SER A 49 46.86 -34.43 22.31
N LEU A 50 47.06 -33.11 22.09
CA LEU A 50 48.37 -32.55 21.75
C LEU A 50 49.36 -32.71 22.92
N CYS A 51 48.94 -32.37 24.13
CA CYS A 51 49.77 -32.53 25.33
C CYS A 51 50.08 -33.99 25.62
N GLU A 52 49.15 -34.92 25.35
CA GLU A 52 49.36 -36.35 25.51
C GLU A 52 50.40 -36.88 24.53
N THR A 53 50.34 -36.43 23.27
CA THR A 53 51.36 -36.75 22.26
C THR A 53 52.75 -36.27 22.69
N LEU A 54 52.83 -35.05 23.23
CA LEU A 54 54.07 -34.51 23.80
C LEU A 54 54.55 -35.33 24.99
N ALA A 55 53.66 -35.70 25.91
CA ALA A 55 53.97 -36.48 27.09
C ALA A 55 54.50 -37.88 26.76
N VAL A 56 53.92 -38.55 25.77
CA VAL A 56 54.42 -39.85 25.28
C VAL A 56 55.83 -39.70 24.68
N ASN A 57 56.06 -38.67 23.86
CA ASN A 57 57.38 -38.43 23.27
C ASN A 57 58.43 -38.10 24.35
N CYS A 58 58.11 -37.20 25.28
CA CYS A 58 58.98 -36.86 26.40
C CYS A 58 59.25 -38.06 27.30
N SER A 59 58.26 -38.93 27.54
CA SER A 59 58.42 -40.17 28.32
C SER A 59 59.46 -41.11 27.71
N LEU A 60 59.45 -41.26 26.39
CA LEU A 60 60.37 -42.15 25.68
C LEU A 60 61.82 -41.65 25.78
N LEU A 61 62.03 -40.34 25.62
CA LEU A 61 63.34 -39.70 25.69
C LEU A 61 63.88 -39.68 27.13
N ALA A 62 63.00 -39.38 28.08
CA ALA A 62 63.24 -39.44 29.51
C ALA A 62 63.73 -40.82 29.97
N GLN A 63 63.06 -41.90 29.56
CA GLN A 63 63.44 -43.27 29.92
C GLN A 63 64.81 -43.68 29.36
N ARG A 64 65.25 -43.06 28.26
CA ARG A 64 66.57 -43.27 27.66
C ARG A 64 67.66 -42.40 28.30
N GLY A 65 67.30 -41.52 29.23
CA GLY A 65 68.23 -40.57 29.87
C GLY A 65 68.64 -39.40 28.97
N ASP A 66 67.92 -39.17 27.86
CA ASP A 66 68.23 -38.11 26.88
C ASP A 66 67.52 -36.79 27.26
N THR A 67 68.09 -36.07 28.22
CA THR A 67 67.56 -34.79 28.70
C THR A 67 67.68 -33.66 27.66
N SER A 68 68.66 -33.75 26.76
CA SER A 68 68.82 -32.83 25.64
C SER A 68 67.70 -32.99 24.62
N GLY A 69 67.36 -34.23 24.24
CA GLY A 69 66.25 -34.52 23.34
C GLY A 69 64.88 -34.11 23.89
N VAL A 70 64.67 -34.22 25.21
CA VAL A 70 63.47 -33.69 25.87
C VAL A 70 63.37 -32.19 25.70
N SER A 71 64.46 -31.46 25.94
CA SER A 71 64.50 -29.99 25.83
C SER A 71 64.22 -29.52 24.39
N GLU A 72 64.77 -30.22 23.40
CA GLU A 72 64.52 -29.95 21.98
C GLU A 72 63.07 -30.26 21.58
N SER A 73 62.49 -31.34 22.11
CA SER A 73 61.09 -31.71 21.87
C SER A 73 60.11 -30.69 22.47
N LEU A 74 60.38 -30.18 23.67
CA LEU A 74 59.57 -29.12 24.29
C LEU A 74 59.68 -27.82 23.49
N ARG A 75 60.90 -27.43 23.08
CA ARG A 75 61.12 -26.24 22.24
C ARG A 75 60.37 -26.36 20.91
N ALA A 76 60.54 -27.46 20.19
CA ALA A 76 59.87 -27.69 18.92
C ALA A 76 58.33 -27.71 19.06
N PHE A 77 57.81 -28.18 20.20
CA PHE A 77 56.38 -28.14 20.47
C PHE A 77 55.87 -26.72 20.69
N VAL A 78 56.57 -25.89 21.45
CA VAL A 78 56.17 -24.49 21.68
C VAL A 78 56.35 -23.66 20.41
N ASP A 79 57.47 -23.79 19.70
CA ASP A 79 57.75 -23.04 18.47
C ASP A 79 56.78 -23.40 17.32
N ARG A 80 56.20 -24.61 17.32
CA ARG A 80 55.27 -25.08 16.27
C ARG A 80 53.81 -24.73 16.54
N ASN A 81 53.45 -24.34 17.76
CA ASN A 81 52.06 -24.07 18.15
C ASN A 81 51.95 -22.65 18.72
N ASP A 82 51.44 -21.72 17.91
CA ASP A 82 51.28 -20.30 18.29
C ASP A 82 50.38 -20.07 19.51
N ASP A 83 49.56 -21.05 19.90
CA ASP A 83 48.66 -20.98 21.05
C ASP A 83 49.28 -21.44 22.37
N VAL A 84 50.51 -21.96 22.35
CA VAL A 84 51.27 -22.43 23.53
C VAL A 84 52.23 -21.33 23.98
N LEU A 85 52.13 -20.93 25.26
CA LEU A 85 53.01 -19.94 25.87
C LEU A 85 54.28 -20.60 26.43
N SER A 86 54.11 -21.75 27.08
CA SER A 86 55.22 -22.40 27.77
C SER A 86 54.97 -23.89 27.97
N ALA A 87 56.05 -24.66 28.07
CA ALA A 87 56.00 -26.08 28.37
C ALA A 87 57.14 -26.48 29.31
N CYS A 88 56.85 -27.38 30.24
CA CYS A 88 57.78 -27.85 31.25
C CYS A 88 57.63 -29.35 31.47
N LEU A 89 58.74 -30.04 31.72
CA LEU A 89 58.76 -31.43 32.17
C LEU A 89 59.34 -31.49 33.58
N ARG A 90 58.59 -32.09 34.50
CA ARG A 90 59.01 -32.36 35.87
C ARG A 90 59.15 -33.85 36.14
N ASP A 91 60.13 -34.22 36.96
CA ASP A 91 60.26 -35.56 37.53
C ASP A 91 59.19 -35.81 38.60
N SER A 92 59.04 -37.06 39.01
CA SER A 92 58.31 -37.56 40.18
C SER A 92 58.64 -36.81 41.49
N ASN A 93 59.86 -36.27 41.62
CA ASN A 93 60.29 -35.45 42.75
C ASN A 93 60.07 -33.94 42.56
N ASP A 94 59.29 -33.55 41.54
CA ASP A 94 58.94 -32.16 41.21
C ASP A 94 60.13 -31.31 40.72
N HIS A 95 61.25 -31.95 40.40
CA HIS A 95 62.42 -31.31 39.82
C HIS A 95 62.18 -31.00 38.34
N VAL A 96 62.48 -29.77 37.92
CA VAL A 96 62.39 -29.35 36.51
C VAL A 96 63.51 -30.02 35.72
N ILE A 97 63.15 -30.85 34.75
CA ILE A 97 64.09 -31.51 33.85
C ILE A 97 64.37 -30.63 32.64
N ALA A 98 63.33 -29.98 32.12
CA ALA A 98 63.41 -29.06 30.99
C ALA A 98 62.24 -28.08 31.05
N GLU A 99 62.50 -26.82 30.72
CA GLU A 99 61.52 -25.72 30.71
C GLU A 99 61.74 -24.84 29.48
N PHE A 100 60.65 -24.39 28.85
CA PHE A 100 60.68 -23.46 27.73
C PHE A 100 59.53 -22.45 27.84
N GLY A 101 59.82 -21.16 27.61
CA GLY A 101 58.83 -20.07 27.57
C GLY A 101 58.44 -19.44 28.92
N ASP A 102 59.38 -19.23 29.85
CA ASP A 102 59.13 -18.62 31.17
C ASP A 102 57.92 -19.25 31.90
N HIS A 103 57.95 -20.57 32.05
CA HIS A 103 56.80 -21.37 32.45
C HIS A 103 56.28 -20.99 33.85
N GLN A 104 57.17 -20.58 34.74
CA GLN A 104 56.82 -20.14 36.09
C GLN A 104 55.89 -18.91 36.11
N GLU A 105 55.91 -18.06 35.08
CA GLU A 105 55.05 -16.87 35.00
C GLU A 105 53.62 -17.21 34.55
N PHE A 106 53.48 -18.22 33.67
CA PHE A 106 52.20 -18.58 33.05
C PHE A 106 51.49 -19.77 33.70
N TRP A 107 52.19 -20.55 34.53
CA TRP A 107 51.60 -21.69 35.24
C TRP A 107 50.83 -21.26 36.49
N ARG A 108 49.52 -21.52 36.52
CA ARG A 108 48.62 -21.07 37.61
C ARG A 108 47.87 -22.19 38.32
N LEU A 109 48.03 -23.44 37.89
CA LEU A 109 47.32 -24.57 38.49
C LEU A 109 47.98 -25.05 39.78
N GLU A 110 47.16 -25.20 40.83
CA GLU A 110 47.54 -25.86 42.06
C GLU A 110 47.74 -27.37 41.86
N ARG A 111 48.60 -27.98 42.68
CA ARG A 111 49.00 -29.38 42.54
C ARG A 111 47.81 -30.32 42.66
N GLY A 112 47.55 -31.14 41.64
CA GLY A 112 46.46 -32.12 41.62
C GLY A 112 45.09 -31.55 41.24
N ALA A 113 44.99 -30.26 40.90
CA ALA A 113 43.81 -29.69 40.27
C ALA A 113 43.52 -30.38 38.92
N LYS A 114 42.33 -30.24 38.33
CA LYS A 114 42.05 -30.77 36.99
C LYS A 114 42.62 -29.84 35.92
N SER A 115 43.05 -30.40 34.78
CA SER A 115 43.49 -29.61 33.62
C SER A 115 42.41 -28.62 33.18
N THR A 116 42.80 -27.38 32.90
CA THR A 116 41.93 -26.30 32.44
C THR A 116 42.25 -25.94 30.98
N GLN A 117 41.50 -24.99 30.39
CA GLN A 117 41.75 -24.55 29.02
C GLN A 117 43.08 -23.80 28.83
N ASP A 118 43.58 -23.22 29.92
CA ASP A 118 44.79 -22.38 29.93
C ASP A 118 46.01 -23.16 30.42
N ASN A 119 45.84 -24.14 31.31
CA ASN A 119 46.94 -24.95 31.83
C ASN A 119 46.54 -26.42 31.78
N ILE A 120 47.33 -27.23 31.08
CA ILE A 120 47.11 -28.67 30.98
C ILE A 120 48.34 -29.36 31.56
N TYR A 121 48.12 -30.28 32.50
CA TYR A 121 49.18 -31.22 32.88
C TYR A 121 48.79 -32.63 32.44
N VAL A 122 49.80 -33.38 32.01
CA VAL A 122 49.66 -34.78 31.62
C VAL A 122 50.69 -35.59 32.41
N PRO A 123 50.25 -36.56 33.24
CA PRO A 123 51.17 -37.42 33.98
C PRO A 123 51.84 -38.42 33.04
N ILE A 124 53.15 -38.52 33.12
CA ILE A 124 53.92 -39.54 32.44
C ILE A 124 54.08 -40.74 33.37
N THR A 125 53.80 -41.93 32.85
CA THR A 125 54.06 -43.19 33.55
C THR A 125 55.18 -43.97 32.84
N GLY A 126 56.04 -44.62 33.63
CA GLY A 126 57.09 -45.53 33.17
C GLY A 126 57.12 -46.75 34.07
N ASN A 127 57.15 -47.96 33.50
CA ASN A 127 57.11 -49.24 34.24
C ASN A 127 55.99 -49.31 35.31
N GLY A 128 54.80 -48.77 34.99
CA GLY A 128 53.63 -48.81 35.89
C GLY A 128 53.69 -47.84 37.08
N LYS A 129 54.74 -47.00 37.20
CA LYS A 129 54.83 -45.92 38.20
C LYS A 129 54.84 -44.55 37.51
N ARG A 130 54.36 -43.52 38.21
CA ARG A 130 54.43 -42.14 37.74
C ARG A 130 55.89 -41.70 37.68
N TRP A 131 56.38 -41.43 36.48
CA TRP A 131 57.75 -41.00 36.22
C TRP A 131 57.87 -39.47 36.31
N GLY A 132 56.86 -38.73 35.85
CA GLY A 132 56.89 -37.28 35.86
C GLY A 132 55.59 -36.64 35.38
N THR A 133 55.62 -35.34 35.09
CA THR A 133 54.51 -34.58 34.52
C THR A 133 54.99 -33.63 33.43
N VAL A 134 54.28 -33.63 32.32
CA VAL A 134 54.36 -32.52 31.34
C VAL A 134 53.33 -31.48 31.70
N GLU A 135 53.76 -30.24 31.81
CA GLU A 135 52.95 -29.07 32.10
C GLU A 135 53.01 -28.16 30.88
N VAL A 136 51.84 -27.79 30.33
CA VAL A 136 51.74 -26.91 29.16
C VAL A 136 50.79 -25.77 29.49
N SER A 137 51.24 -24.54 29.27
CA SER A 137 50.43 -23.34 29.40
C SER A 137 50.07 -22.81 28.02
N PHE A 138 48.79 -22.54 27.81
CA PHE A 138 48.22 -21.99 26.58
C PHE A 138 47.87 -20.52 26.76
N THR A 139 47.76 -19.80 25.64
CA THR A 139 47.27 -18.43 25.61
C THR A 139 45.87 -18.34 26.23
N ALA A 140 45.72 -17.46 27.23
CA ALA A 140 44.43 -17.19 27.85
C ALA A 140 43.49 -16.57 26.78
N GLN A 141 42.30 -17.14 26.64
CA GLN A 141 41.35 -16.71 25.61
C GLN A 141 40.91 -15.25 25.87
N GLN A 142 41.20 -14.36 24.91
CA GLN A 142 40.99 -12.92 25.04
C GLN A 142 39.53 -12.55 25.37
N GLY A 143 39.36 -11.67 26.38
CA GLY A 143 38.24 -10.74 26.61
C GLY A 143 36.80 -11.29 26.49
N MET A 144 36.03 -11.21 27.59
CA MET A 144 34.63 -11.64 27.71
C MET A 144 33.76 -11.33 26.46
N TRP A 145 33.84 -10.12 25.91
CA TRP A 145 33.08 -9.71 24.73
C TRP A 145 33.47 -10.42 23.43
N LYS A 146 34.77 -10.67 23.20
CA LYS A 146 35.24 -11.43 22.02
C LYS A 146 34.85 -12.90 22.11
N SER A 147 34.86 -13.48 23.32
CA SER A 147 34.40 -14.84 23.55
C SER A 147 32.89 -15.00 23.29
N ILE A 148 32.08 -14.01 23.70
CA ILE A 148 30.63 -14.03 23.49
C ILE A 148 30.29 -13.84 22.00
N LEU A 149 30.87 -12.85 21.31
CA LEU A 149 30.61 -12.64 19.88
C LEU A 149 31.17 -13.75 18.99
N GLY A 150 32.25 -14.41 19.42
CA GLY A 150 32.87 -15.52 18.70
C GLY A 150 32.11 -16.85 18.81
N HIS A 151 31.09 -16.94 19.68
CA HIS A 151 30.37 -18.19 19.85
C HIS A 151 29.47 -18.46 18.62
N PRO A 152 29.55 -19.66 17.99
CA PRO A 152 28.80 -19.96 16.77
C PRO A 152 27.29 -19.72 16.92
N VAL A 153 26.74 -20.06 18.09
CA VAL A 153 25.31 -19.87 18.42
C VAL A 153 24.90 -18.40 18.38
N VAL A 154 25.74 -17.48 18.85
CA VAL A 154 25.46 -16.04 18.86
C VAL A 154 25.48 -15.50 17.43
N SER A 155 26.47 -15.90 16.63
CA SER A 155 26.55 -15.51 15.22
C SER A 155 25.35 -16.00 14.39
N VAL A 156 24.94 -17.26 14.58
CA VAL A 156 23.74 -17.83 13.94
C VAL A 156 22.48 -17.12 14.39
N SER A 157 22.36 -16.80 15.68
CA SER A 157 21.21 -16.07 16.23
C SER A 157 21.06 -14.67 15.62
N ILE A 158 22.15 -13.93 15.46
CA ILE A 158 22.14 -12.60 14.82
C ILE A 158 21.67 -12.71 13.37
N VAL A 159 22.19 -13.67 12.60
CA VAL A 159 21.79 -13.90 11.21
C VAL A 159 20.30 -14.26 11.13
N CYS A 160 19.81 -15.17 11.98
CA CYS A 160 18.41 -15.55 12.03
C CYS A 160 17.48 -14.37 12.34
N ILE A 161 17.85 -13.51 13.29
CA ILE A 161 17.07 -12.29 13.62
C ILE A 161 16.99 -11.38 12.39
N CYS A 162 18.11 -11.09 11.73
CA CYS A 162 18.15 -10.23 10.55
C CYS A 162 17.31 -10.79 9.40
N VAL A 163 17.47 -12.08 9.09
CA VAL A 163 16.71 -12.75 8.03
C VAL A 163 15.22 -12.76 8.32
N ASN A 164 14.81 -13.07 9.55
CA ASN A 164 13.40 -13.07 9.95
C ASN A 164 12.77 -11.68 9.84
N ILE A 165 13.48 -10.63 10.25
CA ILE A 165 12.97 -9.24 10.11
C ILE A 165 12.76 -8.89 8.63
N ILE A 166 13.70 -9.24 7.75
CA ILE A 166 13.62 -8.96 6.31
C ILE A 166 12.47 -9.75 5.67
N LEU A 167 12.40 -11.07 5.91
CA LEU A 167 11.34 -11.92 5.37
C LEU A 167 9.97 -11.48 5.85
N PHE A 168 9.83 -11.11 7.13
CA PHE A 168 8.57 -10.65 7.68
C PHE A 168 8.13 -9.31 7.09
N ARG A 169 9.06 -8.36 6.87
CA ARG A 169 8.75 -7.10 6.16
C ARG A 169 8.25 -7.36 4.75
N LEU A 170 8.91 -8.26 4.01
CA LEU A 170 8.49 -8.62 2.65
C LEU A 170 7.11 -9.32 2.66
N PHE A 171 6.90 -10.23 3.62
CA PHE A 171 5.63 -10.94 3.79
C PHE A 171 4.49 -9.99 4.11
N MET A 172 4.64 -9.11 5.10
CA MET A 172 3.61 -8.12 5.46
C MET A 172 3.31 -7.13 4.33
N GLY A 173 4.35 -6.69 3.61
CA GLY A 173 4.17 -5.82 2.44
C GLY A 173 3.39 -6.51 1.30
N ARG A 174 3.42 -7.84 1.22
CA ARG A 174 2.56 -8.63 0.32
C ARG A 174 1.18 -8.86 0.94
N LEU A 175 1.10 -9.25 2.19
CA LEU A 175 -0.15 -9.64 2.85
C LEU A 175 -1.12 -8.45 3.03
N LEU A 176 -0.60 -7.24 3.29
CA LEU A 176 -1.42 -6.02 3.31
C LEU A 176 -1.99 -5.67 1.93
N ARG A 177 -1.34 -6.09 0.84
CA ARG A 177 -1.89 -5.97 -0.52
C ARG A 177 -2.98 -7.01 -0.82
N TYR A 178 -3.03 -8.11 -0.08
CA TYR A 178 -4.02 -9.19 -0.22
C TYR A 178 -5.12 -9.16 0.85
N LEU A 179 -5.00 -8.31 1.88
CA LEU A 179 -6.10 -8.04 2.80
C LEU A 179 -7.16 -7.27 2.02
N ASP A 180 -8.11 -8.05 1.49
CA ASP A 180 -9.33 -7.61 0.84
C ASP A 180 -9.88 -6.36 1.58
N PRO A 181 -9.80 -5.16 0.96
CA PRO A 181 -10.33 -3.92 1.54
C PRO A 181 -11.83 -4.02 1.85
N SER A 182 -12.50 -5.02 1.29
CA SER A 182 -13.90 -5.33 1.59
C SER A 182 -14.16 -5.74 3.05
N THR A 183 -13.14 -6.15 3.80
CA THR A 183 -13.28 -6.55 5.21
C THR A 183 -13.14 -5.39 6.19
N SER A 184 -12.49 -4.28 5.80
CA SER A 184 -12.31 -3.11 6.66
C SER A 184 -13.52 -2.16 6.63
N VAL A 185 -14.32 -2.20 5.57
CA VAL A 185 -15.59 -1.46 5.50
C VAL A 185 -16.68 -2.30 6.18
N PRO A 186 -17.29 -1.83 7.28
CA PRO A 186 -18.35 -2.58 7.94
C PRO A 186 -19.47 -2.96 6.96
N ALA A 187 -19.97 -4.19 7.05
CA ALA A 187 -20.99 -4.70 6.14
C ALA A 187 -22.24 -3.80 6.05
N HIS A 188 -22.58 -3.10 7.14
CA HIS A 188 -23.68 -2.15 7.16
C HIS A 188 -23.42 -0.94 6.25
N VAL A 189 -22.20 -0.40 6.19
CA VAL A 189 -21.87 0.74 5.31
C VAL A 189 -22.07 0.36 3.84
N ARG A 190 -21.57 -0.81 3.43
CA ARG A 190 -21.78 -1.32 2.08
C ARG A 190 -23.27 -1.50 1.78
N THR A 191 -24.01 -2.11 2.71
CA THR A 191 -25.45 -2.35 2.54
C THR A 191 -26.22 -1.04 2.42
N THR A 192 -25.87 -0.02 3.20
CA THR A 192 -26.45 1.32 3.09
C THR A 192 -26.15 1.94 1.74
N LEU A 193 -24.89 1.91 1.28
CA LEU A 193 -24.51 2.47 -0.03
C LEU A 193 -25.18 1.73 -1.19
N ASP A 194 -25.44 0.44 -1.05
CA ASP A 194 -26.18 -0.36 -2.02
C ASP A 194 -27.67 -0.01 -2.13
N THR A 195 -28.23 0.73 -1.18
CA THR A 195 -29.62 1.24 -1.29
C THR A 195 -29.74 2.47 -2.18
N PHE A 196 -28.63 3.16 -2.46
CA PHE A 196 -28.64 4.32 -3.34
C PHE A 196 -28.80 3.91 -4.80
N ALA A 197 -29.73 4.56 -5.50
CA ALA A 197 -29.87 4.43 -6.95
C ALA A 197 -28.68 5.05 -7.69
N GLU A 198 -28.06 6.10 -7.13
CA GLU A 198 -26.82 6.68 -7.65
C GLU A 198 -25.65 5.70 -7.50
N GLY A 199 -24.73 5.74 -8.46
CA GLY A 199 -23.46 5.02 -8.35
C GLY A 199 -22.59 5.73 -7.32
N VAL A 200 -22.16 5.03 -6.26
CA VAL A 200 -21.31 5.61 -5.22
C VAL A 200 -20.00 4.85 -5.16
N VAL A 201 -18.91 5.61 -5.20
CA VAL A 201 -17.54 5.09 -5.15
C VAL A 201 -16.76 5.82 -4.07
N VAL A 202 -15.97 5.07 -3.32
CA VAL A 202 -14.97 5.62 -2.40
C VAL A 202 -13.60 5.33 -2.96
N LEU A 203 -12.81 6.39 -3.10
CA LEU A 203 -11.45 6.38 -3.63
C LEU A 203 -10.44 6.62 -2.50
N ASP A 204 -9.27 6.02 -2.59
CA ASP A 204 -8.12 6.38 -1.75
C ASP A 204 -7.41 7.65 -2.25
N ASN A 205 -6.29 8.01 -1.62
CA ASN A 205 -5.50 9.17 -2.00
C ASN A 205 -4.78 9.02 -3.35
N ASP A 206 -4.64 7.78 -3.85
CA ASP A 206 -4.05 7.45 -5.15
C ASP A 206 -5.14 7.26 -6.24
N GLN A 207 -6.38 7.68 -5.96
CA GLN A 207 -7.52 7.59 -6.87
C GLN A 207 -7.93 6.15 -7.23
N ARG A 208 -7.57 5.18 -6.39
CA ARG A 208 -7.98 3.79 -6.55
C ARG A 208 -9.30 3.52 -5.85
N ILE A 209 -10.12 2.69 -6.46
CA ILE A 209 -11.44 2.33 -5.93
C ILE A 209 -11.27 1.41 -4.71
N VAL A 210 -11.66 1.90 -3.54
CA VAL A 210 -11.72 1.14 -2.28
C VAL A 210 -13.10 0.54 -2.06
N LEU A 211 -14.14 1.20 -2.57
CA LEU A 211 -15.51 0.71 -2.51
C LEU A 211 -16.29 1.19 -3.73
N ALA A 212 -17.12 0.31 -4.27
CA ALA A 212 -18.16 0.64 -5.25
C ALA A 212 -19.47 -0.02 -4.83
N ASN A 213 -20.58 0.72 -4.89
CA ASN A 213 -21.90 0.16 -4.66
C ASN A 213 -22.43 -0.62 -5.88
N LYS A 214 -23.54 -1.34 -5.71
CA LYS A 214 -24.21 -2.08 -6.78
C LYS A 214 -24.54 -1.24 -8.01
N SER A 215 -25.04 -0.03 -7.81
CA SER A 215 -25.43 0.86 -8.91
C SER A 215 -24.23 1.23 -9.79
N PHE A 216 -23.09 1.58 -9.18
CA PHE A 216 -21.86 1.86 -9.94
C PHE A 216 -21.34 0.63 -10.70
N MET A 217 -21.38 -0.56 -10.08
CA MET A 217 -21.01 -1.81 -10.75
C MET A 217 -21.88 -2.09 -11.97
N GLN A 218 -23.19 -1.83 -11.87
CA GLN A 218 -24.13 -1.98 -12.99
C GLN A 218 -23.85 -0.98 -14.11
N TYR A 219 -23.51 0.27 -13.77
CA TYR A 219 -23.17 1.30 -14.76
C TYR A 219 -21.92 0.98 -15.56
N VAL A 220 -20.88 0.47 -14.90
CA VAL A 220 -19.62 0.10 -15.56
C VAL A 220 -19.69 -1.28 -16.23
N GLY A 221 -20.57 -2.15 -15.75
CA GLY A 221 -20.71 -3.53 -16.25
C GLY A 221 -19.57 -4.46 -15.84
N LYS A 222 -18.84 -4.12 -14.76
CA LYS A 222 -17.73 -4.92 -14.22
C LYS A 222 -18.06 -5.41 -12.79
N PRO A 223 -17.63 -6.63 -12.42
CA PRO A 223 -17.79 -7.11 -11.06
C PRO A 223 -16.89 -6.34 -10.09
N VAL A 224 -17.23 -6.40 -8.79
CA VAL A 224 -16.47 -5.72 -7.72
C VAL A 224 -14.99 -6.12 -7.70
N SER A 225 -14.66 -7.36 -8.06
CA SER A 225 -13.28 -7.89 -8.08
C SER A 225 -12.37 -7.15 -9.03
N ASP A 226 -12.91 -6.66 -10.14
CA ASP A 226 -12.14 -6.02 -11.21
C ASP A 226 -12.04 -4.52 -11.00
N LEU A 227 -12.94 -3.97 -10.17
CA LEU A 227 -13.00 -2.55 -9.83
C LEU A 227 -12.19 -2.23 -8.58
N LEU A 228 -12.14 -3.12 -7.59
CA LEU A 228 -11.39 -2.83 -6.36
C LEU A 228 -9.88 -2.72 -6.64
N GLY A 229 -9.27 -1.62 -6.20
CA GLY A 229 -7.85 -1.32 -6.35
C GLY A 229 -7.43 -0.82 -7.73
N SER A 230 -8.31 -0.84 -8.74
CA SER A 230 -8.08 -0.20 -10.03
C SER A 230 -8.23 1.32 -9.93
N SER A 231 -7.54 2.06 -10.79
CA SER A 231 -7.76 3.51 -10.88
C SER A 231 -9.14 3.77 -11.48
N VAL A 232 -9.88 4.72 -10.93
CA VAL A 232 -11.14 5.16 -11.53
C VAL A 232 -10.92 5.82 -12.90
N ASP A 233 -9.73 6.40 -13.13
CA ASP A 233 -9.35 7.05 -14.39
C ASP A 233 -9.17 6.07 -15.55
N ASP A 234 -8.94 4.78 -15.26
CA ASP A 234 -8.76 3.74 -16.28
C ASP A 234 -10.08 3.42 -17.02
N LEU A 235 -11.20 3.93 -16.51
CA LEU A 235 -12.49 3.80 -17.17
C LEU A 235 -12.58 4.78 -18.36
N PRO A 236 -13.29 4.41 -19.44
CA PRO A 236 -13.36 5.18 -20.69
C PRO A 236 -14.27 6.42 -20.55
N TRP A 237 -13.84 7.40 -19.74
CA TRP A 237 -14.53 8.67 -19.53
C TRP A 237 -14.32 9.61 -20.72
N GLN A 238 -15.38 10.36 -21.05
CA GLN A 238 -15.36 11.50 -21.95
C GLN A 238 -15.80 12.73 -21.17
N PHE A 239 -14.91 13.72 -21.10
CA PHE A 239 -15.14 14.99 -20.42
C PHE A 239 -15.79 16.00 -21.38
N GLU A 240 -16.59 16.92 -20.83
CA GLU A 240 -17.03 18.11 -21.59
C GLU A 240 -15.83 19.03 -21.87
N ALA A 241 -15.90 19.82 -22.95
CA ALA A 241 -14.79 20.60 -23.49
C ALA A 241 -14.14 21.60 -22.50
N ASP A 242 -14.85 22.01 -21.45
CA ASP A 242 -14.38 22.95 -20.42
C ASP A 242 -13.71 22.26 -19.21
N SER A 243 -13.77 20.93 -19.11
CA SER A 243 -13.24 20.18 -17.96
C SER A 243 -12.05 19.31 -18.38
N THR A 244 -10.83 19.75 -18.08
CA THR A 244 -9.60 19.00 -18.37
C THR A 244 -9.19 18.03 -17.26
N GLU A 245 -9.76 18.17 -16.06
CA GLU A 245 -9.36 17.39 -14.88
C GLU A 245 -10.56 16.62 -14.28
N PRO A 246 -10.36 15.34 -13.90
CA PRO A 246 -11.41 14.54 -13.28
C PRO A 246 -12.00 15.19 -12.01
N PRO A 247 -13.31 15.06 -11.76
CA PRO A 247 -13.96 15.67 -10.58
C PRO A 247 -13.38 15.20 -9.25
N TRP A 248 -12.87 13.97 -9.18
CA TRP A 248 -12.28 13.37 -7.98
C TRP A 248 -10.81 13.74 -7.75
N THR A 249 -10.20 14.48 -8.68
CA THR A 249 -8.80 14.92 -8.57
C THR A 249 -8.66 15.97 -7.45
N PRO A 250 -7.62 15.88 -6.61
CA PRO A 250 -7.29 16.94 -5.66
C PRO A 250 -7.05 18.28 -6.35
N ILE A 251 -7.90 19.27 -6.11
CA ILE A 251 -7.61 20.67 -6.41
C ILE A 251 -7.29 21.38 -5.10
N SER A 252 -6.36 22.34 -5.15
CA SER A 252 -5.98 23.19 -4.02
C SER A 252 -7.22 23.79 -3.35
N GLY A 253 -7.55 23.34 -2.14
CA GLY A 253 -8.61 23.93 -1.31
C GLY A 253 -9.61 22.98 -0.65
N ASP A 254 -9.50 21.65 -0.82
CA ASP A 254 -10.41 20.64 -0.23
C ASP A 254 -11.92 20.92 -0.43
N ALA A 255 -12.26 21.73 -1.44
CA ALA A 255 -13.64 22.05 -1.77
C ALA A 255 -14.26 20.88 -2.55
N PRO A 256 -15.52 20.51 -2.25
CA PRO A 256 -16.23 19.52 -3.05
C PRO A 256 -16.47 20.05 -4.47
N ARG A 257 -16.25 19.21 -5.48
CA ARG A 257 -16.63 19.48 -6.87
C ARG A 257 -17.99 18.86 -7.13
N THR A 258 -18.96 19.66 -7.55
CA THR A 258 -20.33 19.19 -7.76
C THR A 258 -20.85 19.62 -9.12
N GLY A 259 -21.70 18.80 -9.72
CA GLY A 259 -22.38 19.12 -10.97
C GLY A 259 -21.54 18.94 -12.24
N GLU A 260 -20.41 18.23 -12.16
CA GLU A 260 -19.55 17.96 -13.32
C GLU A 260 -20.18 16.88 -14.20
N ARG A 261 -20.24 17.11 -15.51
CA ARG A 261 -20.84 16.14 -16.46
C ARG A 261 -19.76 15.27 -17.07
N LEU A 262 -19.94 13.95 -16.95
CA LEU A 262 -19.07 12.96 -17.57
C LEU A 262 -19.89 11.99 -18.41
N THR A 263 -19.31 11.55 -19.52
CA THR A 263 -19.92 10.51 -20.34
C THR A 263 -19.09 9.25 -20.28
N LEU A 264 -19.68 8.12 -19.89
CA LEU A 264 -19.04 6.81 -19.91
C LEU A 264 -19.48 6.05 -21.15
N THR A 265 -18.53 5.46 -21.87
CA THR A 265 -18.82 4.54 -22.97
C THR A 265 -18.39 3.14 -22.57
N THR A 266 -19.33 2.28 -22.20
CA THR A 266 -19.03 0.89 -21.86
C THR A 266 -18.81 0.05 -23.12
N GLY A 267 -18.20 -1.14 -22.97
CA GLY A 267 -17.83 -2.03 -24.07
C GLY A 267 -18.99 -2.51 -24.97
N THR A 268 -20.24 -2.19 -24.62
CA THR A 268 -21.45 -2.47 -25.40
C THR A 268 -21.91 -1.31 -26.31
N SER A 269 -21.07 -0.29 -26.54
CA SER A 269 -21.43 0.95 -27.27
C SER A 269 -22.57 1.74 -26.63
N GLU A 270 -22.96 1.41 -25.40
CA GLU A 270 -23.96 2.17 -24.65
C GLU A 270 -23.28 3.39 -24.03
N ARG A 271 -23.77 4.58 -24.41
CA ARG A 271 -23.30 5.86 -23.88
C ARG A 271 -24.22 6.30 -22.75
N ARG A 272 -23.65 6.51 -21.57
CA ARG A 272 -24.34 7.04 -20.40
C ARG A 272 -23.73 8.36 -19.96
N THR A 273 -24.57 9.31 -19.61
CA THR A 273 -24.17 10.62 -19.12
C THR A 273 -24.46 10.69 -17.62
N PHE A 274 -23.42 11.01 -16.86
CA PHE A 274 -23.46 11.09 -15.41
C PHE A 274 -23.26 12.53 -14.95
N LEU A 275 -24.02 12.92 -13.93
CA LEU A 275 -23.71 14.06 -13.09
C LEU A 275 -22.85 13.56 -11.92
N VAL A 276 -21.63 14.07 -11.82
CA VAL A 276 -20.63 13.61 -10.86
C VAL A 276 -20.40 14.65 -9.77
N ASN A 277 -20.51 14.18 -8.53
CA ASN A 277 -20.19 14.96 -7.34
C ASN A 277 -19.06 14.25 -6.61
N ALA A 278 -17.96 14.96 -6.36
CA ALA A 278 -16.80 14.45 -5.66
C ALA A 278 -16.50 15.30 -4.44
N SER A 279 -16.48 14.66 -3.28
CA SER A 279 -16.21 15.29 -1.99
C SER A 279 -15.03 14.61 -1.30
N PRO A 280 -14.01 15.36 -0.85
CA PRO A 280 -12.89 14.77 -0.13
C PRO A 280 -13.37 14.21 1.21
N ILE A 281 -12.80 13.07 1.60
CA ILE A 281 -13.01 12.50 2.93
C ILE A 281 -11.87 13.02 3.81
N ILE A 282 -12.19 13.98 4.66
CA ILE A 282 -11.25 14.61 5.59
C ILE A 282 -11.44 13.97 6.96
N ALA A 283 -10.35 13.55 7.59
CA ALA A 283 -10.39 13.01 8.95
C ALA A 283 -10.37 14.12 10.01
N ASP A 284 -10.65 13.76 11.27
CA ASP A 284 -10.68 14.70 12.40
C ASP A 284 -9.36 15.47 12.61
N ASP A 285 -8.25 14.96 12.07
CA ASP A 285 -6.91 15.57 12.10
C ASP A 285 -6.66 16.55 10.93
N GLY A 286 -7.66 16.78 10.08
CA GLY A 286 -7.56 17.60 8.88
C GLY A 286 -6.85 16.92 7.71
N ALA A 287 -6.42 15.66 7.85
CA ALA A 287 -5.78 14.93 6.76
C ALA A 287 -6.81 14.31 5.83
N ARG A 288 -6.59 14.44 4.52
CA ARG A 288 -7.38 13.76 3.49
C ARG A 288 -7.09 12.26 3.50
N ARG A 289 -8.15 11.46 3.63
CA ARG A 289 -8.10 9.99 3.59
C ARG A 289 -8.58 9.39 2.29
N GLY A 290 -9.21 10.20 1.43
CA GLY A 290 -9.73 9.74 0.16
C GLY A 290 -10.76 10.70 -0.41
N THR A 291 -11.61 10.19 -1.28
CA THR A 291 -12.68 10.96 -1.93
C THR A 291 -13.89 10.07 -2.15
N ILE A 292 -15.07 10.57 -1.79
CA ILE A 292 -16.32 9.95 -2.18
C ILE A 292 -16.82 10.62 -3.46
N ALA A 293 -17.14 9.81 -4.47
CA ALA A 293 -17.71 10.27 -5.72
C ALA A 293 -19.10 9.63 -5.90
N SER A 294 -20.12 10.45 -6.16
CA SER A 294 -21.44 9.98 -6.59
C SER A 294 -21.64 10.25 -8.08
N PHE A 295 -22.34 9.33 -8.75
CA PHE A 295 -22.59 9.27 -10.17
C PHE A 295 -24.10 9.10 -10.37
N ASP A 296 -24.79 10.19 -10.71
CA ASP A 296 -26.22 10.16 -11.02
C ASP A 296 -26.43 10.02 -12.53
N ASP A 297 -27.19 9.01 -12.97
CA ASP A 297 -27.43 8.74 -14.40
C ASP A 297 -28.52 9.67 -14.94
N ILE A 298 -28.09 10.74 -15.61
CA ILE A 298 -28.97 11.76 -16.19
C ILE A 298 -29.29 11.49 -17.66
N THR A 299 -28.88 10.35 -18.22
CA THR A 299 -29.01 10.03 -19.67
C THR A 299 -30.46 10.16 -20.15
N GLN A 300 -31.42 9.60 -19.41
CA GLN A 300 -32.84 9.65 -19.77
C GLN A 300 -33.43 11.05 -19.60
N MET A 301 -32.98 11.78 -18.59
CA MET A 301 -33.45 13.13 -18.30
C MET A 301 -33.00 14.11 -19.39
N GLU A 302 -31.75 14.02 -19.82
CA GLU A 302 -31.21 14.83 -20.93
C GLU A 302 -31.91 14.51 -22.25
N ARG A 303 -32.16 13.24 -22.56
CA ARG A 303 -32.94 12.86 -23.76
C ARG A 303 -34.34 13.48 -23.76
N LYS A 304 -35.07 13.35 -22.65
CA LYS A 304 -36.41 13.95 -22.52
C LYS A 304 -36.38 15.47 -22.58
N LYS A 305 -35.40 16.10 -21.96
CA LYS A 305 -35.23 17.57 -21.99
C LYS A 305 -34.93 18.06 -23.41
N SER A 306 -34.05 17.37 -24.13
CA SER A 306 -33.77 17.68 -25.54
C SER A 306 -35.01 17.48 -26.41
N GLU A 307 -35.76 16.39 -26.21
CA GLU A 307 -36.99 16.10 -26.93
C GLU A 307 -38.06 17.19 -26.69
N LEU A 308 -38.29 17.57 -25.43
CA LEU A 308 -39.19 18.67 -25.07
C LEU A 308 -38.75 20.00 -25.70
N SER A 309 -37.45 20.30 -25.70
CA SER A 309 -36.94 21.51 -26.31
C SER A 309 -37.21 21.56 -27.82
N THR A 310 -37.04 20.44 -28.53
CA THR A 310 -37.37 20.34 -29.97
C THR A 310 -38.86 20.52 -30.19
N MET A 311 -39.72 19.84 -29.42
CA MET A 311 -41.17 19.99 -29.53
C MET A 311 -41.65 21.42 -29.29
N LEU A 312 -41.04 22.16 -28.35
CA LEU A 312 -41.38 23.56 -28.11
C LEU A 312 -41.06 24.45 -29.31
N VAL A 313 -39.92 24.23 -29.96
CA VAL A 313 -39.54 24.94 -31.19
C VAL A 313 -40.55 24.66 -32.30
N ASP A 314 -40.88 23.38 -32.53
CA ASP A 314 -41.84 22.98 -33.57
C ASP A 314 -43.25 23.56 -33.33
N LEU A 315 -43.69 23.58 -32.06
CA LEU A 315 -44.98 24.16 -31.67
C LEU A 315 -45.00 25.67 -31.91
N GLN A 316 -43.90 26.36 -31.56
CA GLN A 316 -43.78 27.79 -31.81
C GLN A 316 -43.85 28.11 -33.31
N THR A 317 -43.10 27.39 -34.14
CA THR A 317 -43.13 27.56 -35.60
C THR A 317 -44.53 27.30 -36.16
N SER A 318 -45.21 26.24 -35.71
CA SER A 318 -46.57 25.92 -36.13
C SER A 318 -47.58 27.01 -35.73
N ARG A 319 -47.43 27.60 -34.54
CA ARG A 319 -48.27 28.70 -34.06
C ARG A 319 -48.07 29.96 -34.89
N GLU A 320 -46.84 30.28 -35.24
CA GLU A 320 -46.50 31.43 -36.09
C GLU A 320 -47.12 31.28 -37.48
N GLU A 321 -47.02 30.08 -38.08
CA GLU A 321 -47.66 29.81 -39.38
C GLU A 321 -49.18 29.92 -39.31
N LEU A 322 -49.83 29.33 -38.30
CA LEU A 322 -51.28 29.45 -38.10
C LEU A 322 -51.69 30.92 -37.97
N THR A 323 -50.93 31.72 -37.22
CA THR A 323 -51.20 33.14 -37.04
C THR A 323 -51.11 33.88 -38.38
N ARG A 324 -50.07 33.63 -39.18
CA ARG A 324 -49.90 34.21 -40.51
C ARG A 324 -51.06 33.85 -41.45
N ARG A 325 -51.44 32.57 -41.49
CA ARG A 325 -52.56 32.08 -42.31
C ARG A 325 -53.89 32.72 -41.89
N ASN A 326 -54.11 32.85 -40.59
CA ASN A 326 -55.31 33.49 -40.07
C ASN A 326 -55.36 34.99 -40.41
N GLN A 327 -54.23 35.70 -40.34
CA GLN A 327 -54.13 37.09 -40.79
C GLN A 327 -54.41 37.24 -42.29
N GLU A 328 -53.87 36.34 -43.12
CA GLU A 328 -54.11 36.31 -44.56
C GLU A 328 -55.59 36.04 -44.88
N LEU A 329 -56.20 35.04 -44.22
CA LEU A 329 -57.63 34.76 -44.34
C LEU A 329 -58.47 35.96 -43.91
N HIS A 330 -58.12 36.61 -42.81
CA HIS A 330 -58.82 37.81 -42.35
C HIS A 330 -58.71 38.96 -43.35
N PHE A 331 -57.52 39.17 -43.94
CA PHE A 331 -57.32 40.16 -44.99
C PHE A 331 -58.20 39.88 -46.21
N LEU A 332 -58.19 38.64 -46.72
CA LEU A 332 -59.00 38.21 -47.86
C LEU A 332 -60.51 38.28 -47.58
N ALA A 333 -60.93 37.98 -46.35
CA ALA A 333 -62.34 38.02 -45.95
C ALA A 333 -62.86 39.44 -45.73
N THR A 334 -61.99 40.42 -45.41
CA THR A 334 -62.40 41.79 -45.07
C THR A 334 -62.13 42.82 -46.16
N ARG A 335 -61.22 42.53 -47.10
CA ARG A 335 -60.81 43.45 -48.16
C ARG A 335 -61.27 43.01 -49.54
N ASP A 336 -61.42 43.97 -50.44
CA ASP A 336 -61.59 43.74 -51.88
C ASP A 336 -60.23 43.44 -52.51
N SER A 337 -60.16 42.38 -53.32
CA SER A 337 -58.89 41.86 -53.85
C SER A 337 -58.24 42.77 -54.90
N LEU A 338 -59.01 43.63 -55.56
CA LEU A 338 -58.51 44.53 -56.60
C LEU A 338 -58.00 45.85 -56.02
N THR A 339 -58.68 46.39 -55.01
CA THR A 339 -58.43 47.73 -54.48
C THR A 339 -57.77 47.76 -53.10
N GLY A 340 -57.82 46.66 -52.33
CA GLY A 340 -57.34 46.61 -50.95
C GLY A 340 -58.21 47.39 -49.95
N CYS A 341 -59.30 48.00 -50.40
CA CYS A 341 -60.31 48.65 -49.56
C CYS A 341 -61.13 47.62 -48.81
N MET A 342 -61.83 48.02 -47.73
CA MET A 342 -62.79 47.13 -47.08
C MET A 342 -63.85 46.70 -48.09
N ASN A 343 -64.16 45.40 -48.12
CA ASN A 343 -65.22 44.91 -48.98
C ASN A 343 -66.59 45.38 -48.46
N ARG A 344 -67.58 45.31 -49.35
CA ARG A 344 -68.94 45.79 -49.08
C ARG A 344 -69.52 45.16 -47.79
N ARG A 345 -69.29 43.87 -47.56
CA ARG A 345 -69.78 43.15 -46.37
C ARG A 345 -69.23 43.76 -45.09
N THR A 346 -67.91 43.91 -45.01
CA THR A 346 -67.21 44.46 -43.83
C THR A 346 -67.61 45.92 -43.57
N PHE A 347 -67.82 46.69 -44.64
CA PHE A 347 -68.34 48.06 -44.55
C PHE A 347 -69.70 48.08 -43.84
N PHE A 348 -70.67 47.25 -44.26
CA PHE A 348 -72.01 47.25 -43.65
C PHE A 348 -71.99 46.76 -42.20
N GLU A 349 -71.22 45.71 -41.90
CA GLU A 349 -71.05 45.23 -40.53
C GLU A 349 -70.49 46.34 -39.60
N SER A 350 -69.50 47.10 -40.08
CA SER A 350 -68.94 48.24 -39.32
C SER A 350 -69.89 49.43 -39.23
N PHE A 351 -70.61 49.71 -40.32
CA PHE A 351 -71.59 50.79 -40.40
C PHE A 351 -72.74 50.57 -39.41
N ASP A 352 -73.28 49.36 -39.31
CA ASP A 352 -74.35 49.02 -38.38
C ASP A 352 -73.94 49.29 -36.93
N HIS A 353 -72.69 48.95 -36.56
CA HIS A 353 -72.13 49.25 -35.25
C HIS A 353 -72.02 50.76 -34.99
N LEU A 354 -71.45 51.51 -35.94
CA LEU A 354 -71.31 52.96 -35.84
C LEU A 354 -72.68 53.66 -35.76
N TRP A 355 -73.64 53.21 -36.55
CA TRP A 355 -75.02 53.68 -36.56
C TRP A 355 -75.69 53.49 -35.20
N GLN A 356 -75.62 52.28 -34.62
CA GLN A 356 -76.18 52.01 -33.30
C GLN A 356 -75.53 52.86 -32.20
N ASN A 357 -74.21 53.05 -32.27
CA ASN A 357 -73.47 53.88 -31.31
C ASN A 357 -73.85 55.36 -31.41
N SER A 358 -73.87 55.92 -32.62
CA SER A 358 -74.30 57.29 -32.89
C SER A 358 -75.74 57.51 -32.40
N ARG A 359 -76.64 56.56 -32.65
CA ARG A 359 -78.03 56.63 -32.17
C ARG A 359 -78.14 56.64 -30.65
N ARG A 360 -77.31 55.85 -29.95
CA ARG A 360 -77.28 55.80 -28.47
C ARG A 360 -76.63 57.05 -27.87
N ALA A 361 -75.54 57.53 -28.46
CA ALA A 361 -74.79 58.69 -27.98
C ALA A 361 -75.37 60.03 -28.45
N GLN A 362 -76.40 60.00 -29.30
CA GLN A 362 -76.97 61.17 -29.99
C GLN A 362 -75.93 62.04 -30.70
N THR A 363 -74.89 61.42 -31.24
CA THR A 363 -73.86 62.11 -32.02
C THR A 363 -74.19 62.05 -33.51
N PRO A 364 -73.97 63.11 -34.28
CA PRO A 364 -74.22 63.10 -35.73
C PRO A 364 -73.26 62.13 -36.44
N LEU A 365 -73.78 61.34 -37.38
CA LEU A 365 -73.02 60.44 -38.25
C LEU A 365 -73.20 60.87 -39.71
N SER A 366 -72.10 60.98 -40.45
CA SER A 366 -72.09 61.34 -41.88
C SER A 366 -71.52 60.20 -42.71
N CYS A 367 -72.07 59.98 -43.91
CA CYS A 367 -71.59 58.99 -44.88
C CYS A 367 -71.36 59.67 -46.23
N ILE A 368 -70.28 59.30 -46.92
CA ILE A 368 -69.94 59.82 -48.26
C ILE A 368 -69.86 58.62 -49.20
N MET A 369 -70.57 58.69 -50.32
CA MET A 369 -70.49 57.72 -51.41
C MET A 369 -69.91 58.42 -52.63
N VAL A 370 -68.87 57.83 -53.21
CA VAL A 370 -68.18 58.33 -54.40
C VAL A 370 -68.26 57.24 -55.45
N ASP A 371 -68.79 57.57 -56.64
CA ASP A 371 -68.79 56.68 -57.80
C ASP A 371 -67.68 57.11 -58.77
N VAL A 372 -67.05 56.15 -59.43
CA VAL A 372 -65.98 56.43 -60.41
C VAL A 372 -66.59 56.40 -61.81
N ASP A 373 -66.94 57.59 -62.31
CA ASP A 373 -67.50 57.74 -63.65
C ASP A 373 -66.52 57.29 -64.75
N HIS A 374 -67.04 56.71 -65.85
CA HIS A 374 -66.27 56.23 -67.02
C HIS A 374 -65.30 55.07 -66.79
N PHE A 375 -65.42 54.30 -65.70
CA PHE A 375 -64.53 53.14 -65.44
C PHE A 375 -64.50 52.08 -66.56
N LYS A 376 -65.57 51.92 -67.34
CA LYS A 376 -65.69 50.89 -68.39
C LYS A 376 -65.00 51.21 -69.72
N SER A 377 -64.46 52.41 -69.90
CA SER A 377 -63.85 52.86 -71.16
C SER A 377 -62.31 52.82 -71.18
N VAL A 378 -61.69 52.26 -70.12
CA VAL A 378 -60.24 52.11 -69.96
C VAL A 378 -59.82 50.66 -70.13
#